data_AF-A0A6V7PF68-F1
#
_entry.id   AF-A0A6V7PF68-F1
#
_cell.length_a   1.000
_cell.length_b   1.000
_cell.length_c   1.000
_cell.angle_alpha   90.00
_cell.angle_beta   90.00
_cell.angle_gamma   90.00
#
_symmetry.space_group_name_H-M   'P 1'
#
loop_
_entity.id
_entity.type
_entity.pdbx_description
1 polymer ?
#
loop_
_entity_poly.entity_id
_entity_poly.type
_entity_poly.pdbx_seq_one_letter_code
_entity_poly.pdbx_strand_id
1 'polypeptide(L)'
;MEYGSIIDSSVSMYNLDVRDEVQEEIEEMIVNNEISNMSKYPVDELRVGLEFICIEDAKKFYNDYAFKIGFSIRKQTHYKTRKQDYAITSITYCCSKAGHSKPTDQEKIEHQNSQGCHTPKKDCPNRRTNCKAHVVLKINDRGKWVITVVANEHNHELIASL
;
A
#
# COMPACT_ATOMS: atom_id res chain seq x y z
N MET A 1 57.18 2.16 -37.04
CA MET A 1 56.06 1.28 -37.43
C MET A 1 56.56 -0.14 -37.24
N GLU A 2 56.08 -1.00 -36.36
CA GLU A 2 55.01 -1.01 -35.38
C GLU A 2 55.35 -2.21 -34.45
N TYR A 3 55.18 -2.03 -33.13
CA TYR A 3 55.16 -2.94 -31.96
C TYR A 3 55.44 -4.45 -32.15
N GLY A 4 56.17 -5.17 -31.29
CA GLY A 4 56.41 -5.04 -29.84
C GLY A 4 56.23 -6.43 -29.20
N SER A 5 57.29 -6.98 -28.61
CA SER A 5 57.47 -8.38 -28.20
C SER A 5 56.73 -8.85 -26.93
N ILE A 6 56.78 -10.18 -26.71
CA ILE A 6 57.07 -10.96 -25.46
C ILE A 6 55.99 -12.03 -25.09
N ILE A 7 56.51 -13.26 -24.91
CA ILE A 7 56.06 -14.51 -24.23
C ILE A 7 55.35 -14.26 -22.86
N ASP A 8 54.65 -15.13 -22.13
CA ASP A 8 54.70 -16.57 -21.88
C ASP A 8 53.43 -16.99 -21.08
N SER A 9 53.15 -18.29 -21.09
CA SER A 9 52.49 -19.13 -20.09
C SER A 9 52.13 -18.50 -18.74
N SER A 10 50.84 -18.57 -18.37
CA SER A 10 50.37 -19.07 -17.07
C SER A 10 48.85 -18.91 -16.95
N VAL A 11 48.16 -20.05 -16.90
CA VAL A 11 46.87 -20.15 -16.22
C VAL A 11 47.15 -20.00 -14.72
N SER A 12 46.61 -18.97 -14.06
CA SER A 12 46.10 -19.02 -12.67
C SER A 12 45.86 -17.65 -12.02
N MET A 13 44.65 -17.51 -11.43
CA MET A 13 44.21 -16.66 -10.30
C MET A 13 44.33 -15.15 -10.52
N TYR A 14 43.33 -14.29 -10.25
CA TYR A 14 42.66 -14.05 -8.97
C TYR A 14 41.26 -13.39 -9.17
N ASN A 15 40.22 -14.11 -8.72
CA ASN A 15 38.96 -13.71 -8.04
C ASN A 15 38.04 -12.60 -8.61
N LEU A 16 36.74 -12.93 -8.75
CA LEU A 16 35.58 -12.29 -8.08
C LEU A 16 34.24 -12.91 -8.57
N ASP A 17 33.91 -14.12 -8.11
CA ASP A 17 32.55 -14.71 -8.20
C ASP A 17 32.00 -14.98 -6.79
N VAL A 18 31.69 -13.90 -6.07
CA VAL A 18 31.07 -13.95 -4.73
C VAL A 18 29.78 -13.10 -4.72
N ARG A 19 29.09 -12.97 -5.86
CA ARG A 19 27.95 -12.06 -6.00
C ARG A 19 26.60 -12.74 -6.23
N ASP A 20 26.58 -13.99 -6.69
CA ASP A 20 25.32 -14.65 -6.99
C ASP A 20 24.76 -15.42 -5.78
N GLU A 21 25.61 -16.03 -4.94
CA GLU A 21 25.15 -16.76 -3.74
C GLU A 21 24.58 -15.82 -2.65
N VAL A 22 25.20 -14.66 -2.42
CA VAL A 22 24.68 -13.65 -1.46
C VAL A 22 23.38 -12.99 -1.93
N GLN A 23 23.14 -12.93 -3.24
CA GLN A 23 21.92 -12.35 -3.79
C GLN A 23 20.73 -13.30 -3.59
N GLU A 24 20.92 -14.61 -3.81
CA GLU A 24 19.90 -15.63 -3.53
C GLU A 24 19.57 -15.72 -2.03
N GLU A 25 20.57 -15.63 -1.13
CA GLU A 25 20.32 -15.60 0.32
C GLU A 25 19.51 -14.38 0.77
N ILE A 26 19.74 -13.20 0.15
CA ILE A 26 18.98 -11.98 0.44
C ILE A 26 17.53 -12.10 -0.07
N GLU A 27 17.32 -12.69 -1.25
CA GLU A 27 15.99 -12.91 -1.82
C GLU A 27 15.18 -13.93 -1.00
N GLU A 28 15.81 -15.03 -0.58
CA GLU A 28 15.17 -16.01 0.32
C GLU A 28 14.85 -15.41 1.70
N MET A 29 15.69 -14.52 2.24
CA MET A 29 15.39 -13.80 3.49
C MET A 29 14.21 -12.84 3.33
N ILE A 30 14.04 -12.18 2.18
CA ILE A 30 12.88 -11.32 1.90
C ILE A 30 11.59 -12.15 1.82
N VAL A 31 11.62 -13.26 1.09
CA VAL A 31 10.46 -14.16 0.94
C VAL A 31 10.07 -14.78 2.28
N ASN A 32 11.03 -15.23 3.08
CA ASN A 32 10.78 -15.80 4.40
C ASN A 32 10.25 -14.76 5.41
N ASN A 33 10.69 -13.50 5.31
CA ASN A 33 10.16 -12.39 6.12
C ASN A 33 8.73 -11.99 5.70
N GLU A 34 8.39 -12.11 4.40
CA GLU A 34 7.02 -11.92 3.90
C GLU A 34 6.08 -13.05 4.35
N ILE A 35 6.56 -14.30 4.34
CA ILE A 35 5.77 -15.49 4.74
C ILE A 35 5.58 -15.55 6.27
N SER A 36 6.62 -15.27 7.05
CA SER A 36 6.56 -15.35 8.52
C SER A 36 5.64 -14.28 9.15
N ASN A 37 5.54 -13.09 8.52
CA ASN A 37 4.65 -12.03 8.97
C ASN A 37 3.17 -12.23 8.61
N MET A 38 2.84 -13.22 7.77
CA MET A 38 1.45 -13.55 7.41
C MET A 38 0.71 -14.33 8.52
N SER A 39 1.43 -15.01 9.43
CA SER A 39 0.83 -15.97 10.38
C SER A 39 0.45 -15.41 11.74
N LYS A 40 0.84 -14.16 12.06
CA LYS A 40 0.65 -13.61 13.42
C LYS A 40 -0.80 -13.24 13.76
N TYR A 41 -1.62 -12.99 12.75
CA TYR A 41 -3.02 -12.62 12.93
C TYR A 41 -3.88 -13.45 12.00
N PRO A 42 -4.93 -14.14 12.49
CA PRO A 42 -5.94 -14.69 11.59
C PRO A 42 -6.48 -13.50 10.78
N VAL A 43 -6.25 -13.53 9.47
CA VAL A 43 -6.65 -12.50 8.49
C VAL A 43 -8.16 -12.22 8.52
N ASP A 44 -8.93 -13.06 9.21
CA ASP A 44 -10.38 -13.09 9.17
C ASP A 44 -11.07 -12.06 10.06
N GLU A 45 -10.41 -11.49 11.07
CA GLU A 45 -11.10 -10.62 12.03
C GLU A 45 -10.45 -9.23 12.16
N LEU A 46 -10.83 -8.32 11.25
CA LEU A 46 -10.54 -6.90 11.41
C LEU A 46 -11.32 -6.34 12.62
N ARG A 47 -10.61 -6.05 13.71
CA ARG A 47 -11.22 -5.59 14.97
C ARG A 47 -10.44 -4.47 15.65
N VAL A 48 -11.13 -3.75 16.53
CA VAL A 48 -10.53 -2.74 17.41
C VAL A 48 -9.60 -3.43 18.42
N GLY A 49 -8.48 -2.78 18.75
CA GLY A 49 -7.49 -3.26 19.71
C GLY A 49 -6.34 -4.07 19.12
N LEU A 50 -6.35 -4.38 17.82
CA LEU A 50 -5.20 -5.01 17.17
C LEU A 50 -3.98 -4.08 17.22
N GLU A 51 -2.84 -4.62 17.68
CA GLU A 51 -1.59 -3.89 17.87
C GLU A 51 -0.54 -4.27 16.82
N PHE A 52 0.22 -3.28 16.36
CA PHE A 52 1.31 -3.43 15.40
C PHE A 52 2.55 -2.68 15.90
N ILE A 53 3.72 -3.17 15.50
CA ILE A 53 5.00 -2.58 15.91
C ILE A 53 5.28 -1.33 15.08
N CYS A 54 5.12 -1.43 13.76
CA CYS A 54 5.22 -0.30 12.85
C CYS A 54 3.91 -0.06 12.10
N ILE A 55 3.86 1.05 11.37
CA ILE A 55 2.66 1.43 10.62
C ILE A 55 2.56 0.69 9.29
N GLU A 56 3.69 0.28 8.73
CA GLU A 56 3.78 -0.52 7.53
C GLU A 56 3.10 -1.89 7.74
N ASP A 57 3.34 -2.55 8.88
CA ASP A 57 2.67 -3.81 9.26
C ASP A 57 1.16 -3.63 9.34
N ALA A 58 0.70 -2.57 10.00
CA ALA A 58 -0.72 -2.28 10.12
C ALA A 58 -1.38 -2.00 8.78
N LYS A 59 -0.68 -1.26 7.90
CA LYS A 59 -1.12 -0.99 6.53
C LYS A 59 -1.22 -2.29 5.73
N LYS A 60 -0.20 -3.15 5.80
CA LYS A 60 -0.17 -4.45 5.10
C LYS A 60 -1.35 -5.31 5.55
N PHE A 61 -1.54 -5.47 6.86
CA PHE A 61 -2.67 -6.21 7.42
C PHE A 61 -4.02 -5.72 6.90
N TYR A 62 -4.28 -4.40 6.92
CA TYR A 62 -5.54 -3.87 6.44
C TYR A 62 -5.68 -3.97 4.91
N ASN A 63 -4.58 -3.88 4.16
CA ASN A 63 -4.57 -4.08 2.72
C ASN A 63 -4.90 -5.52 2.34
N ASP A 64 -4.31 -6.50 3.04
CA ASP A 64 -4.55 -7.93 2.81
C ASP A 64 -6.01 -8.28 3.14
N TYR A 65 -6.53 -7.74 4.26
CA TYR A 65 -7.96 -7.81 4.59
C TYR A 65 -8.84 -7.22 3.46
N ALA A 66 -8.52 -6.01 3.01
CA ALA A 66 -9.29 -5.33 1.98
C ALA A 66 -9.30 -6.11 0.66
N PHE A 67 -8.15 -6.65 0.26
CA PHE A 67 -8.01 -7.47 -0.94
C PHE A 67 -8.90 -8.72 -0.87
N LYS A 68 -8.88 -9.43 0.26
CA LYS A 68 -9.72 -10.61 0.51
C LYS A 68 -11.22 -10.27 0.43
N ILE A 69 -11.62 -9.14 1.02
CA ILE A 69 -13.02 -8.70 1.05
C ILE A 69 -13.47 -8.10 -0.29
N GLY A 70 -12.54 -7.64 -1.14
CA GLY A 70 -12.84 -7.16 -2.48
C GLY A 70 -12.87 -5.65 -2.65
N PHE A 71 -12.04 -4.93 -1.90
CA PHE A 71 -11.80 -3.50 -2.10
C PHE A 71 -10.31 -3.14 -1.95
N SER A 72 -9.98 -1.91 -2.30
CA SER A 72 -8.64 -1.36 -2.12
C SER A 72 -8.64 -0.19 -1.14
N ILE A 73 -7.51 0.04 -0.49
CA ILE A 73 -7.36 1.08 0.54
C ILE A 73 -6.54 2.26 0.04
N ARG A 74 -6.69 3.41 0.70
CA ARG A 74 -5.87 4.60 0.51
C ARG A 74 -5.64 5.30 1.85
N LYS A 75 -4.53 6.02 1.96
CA LYS A 75 -4.30 6.92 3.10
C LYS A 75 -5.23 8.12 2.99
N GLN A 76 -6.10 8.32 3.97
CA GLN A 76 -7.04 9.45 4.01
C GLN A 76 -6.41 10.65 4.70
N THR A 77 -6.00 10.46 5.96
CA THR A 77 -5.51 11.51 6.84
C THR A 77 -4.42 10.97 7.74
N HIS A 78 -3.62 11.88 8.29
CA HIS A 78 -2.71 11.57 9.37
C HIS A 78 -2.61 12.77 10.31
N TYR A 79 -2.33 12.52 11.58
CA TYR A 79 -2.13 13.54 12.60
C TYR A 79 -0.69 13.48 13.09
N LYS A 80 -0.08 14.67 13.23
CA LYS A 80 1.27 14.86 13.75
C LYS A 80 1.21 15.63 15.06
N THR A 81 1.90 15.16 16.09
CA THR A 81 1.98 15.86 17.37
C THR A 81 3.04 16.94 17.34
N ARG A 82 2.73 18.14 17.85
CA ARG A 82 3.74 19.22 17.97
C ARG A 82 4.76 18.98 19.09
N LYS A 83 4.43 18.12 20.06
CA LYS A 83 5.23 17.93 21.28
C LYS A 83 6.39 16.94 21.12
N GLN A 84 6.37 16.15 20.04
CA GLN A 84 7.34 15.08 19.80
C GLN A 84 7.77 15.17 18.34
N ASP A 85 8.50 16.24 18.00
CA ASP A 85 9.14 16.46 16.70
C ASP A 85 8.26 16.21 15.47
N TYR A 86 6.97 16.57 15.53
CA TYR A 86 6.01 16.34 14.45
C TYR A 86 5.84 14.86 14.05
N ALA A 87 6.11 13.94 14.99
CA ALA A 87 5.87 12.51 14.82
C ALA A 87 4.40 12.23 14.49
N ILE A 88 4.18 11.29 13.57
CA ILE A 88 2.82 10.88 13.22
C ILE A 88 2.30 9.97 14.33
N THR A 89 1.18 10.35 14.95
CA THR A 89 0.58 9.58 16.06
C THR A 89 -0.79 9.01 15.72
N SER A 90 -1.36 9.38 14.57
CA SER A 90 -2.57 8.75 14.05
C SER A 90 -2.59 8.74 12.53
N ILE A 91 -3.09 7.66 11.92
CA ILE A 91 -3.35 7.55 10.48
C ILE A 91 -4.73 6.95 10.26
N THR A 92 -5.41 7.42 9.21
CA THR A 92 -6.66 6.85 8.73
C THR A 92 -6.44 6.25 7.35
N TYR A 93 -6.77 4.97 7.19
CA TYR A 93 -6.87 4.32 5.88
C TYR A 93 -8.34 4.11 5.55
N CYS A 94 -8.76 4.49 4.35
CA CYS A 94 -10.15 4.35 3.90
C CYS A 94 -10.24 3.58 2.59
N CYS A 95 -11.45 3.14 2.25
CA CYS A 95 -11.75 2.56 0.95
C CYS A 95 -11.38 3.54 -0.20
N SER A 96 -10.93 3.00 -1.34
CA SER A 96 -10.65 3.77 -2.55
C SER A 96 -11.86 4.55 -3.06
N LYS A 97 -13.07 4.03 -2.84
CA LYS A 97 -14.36 4.66 -3.19
C LYS A 97 -14.83 5.71 -2.17
N ALA A 98 -14.05 5.99 -1.12
CA ALA A 98 -14.48 6.89 -0.06
C ALA A 98 -14.52 8.37 -0.47
N GLY A 99 -15.43 9.13 0.15
CA GLY A 99 -15.65 10.56 -0.10
C GLY A 99 -16.14 10.88 -1.52
N HIS A 100 -16.09 12.15 -1.90
CA HIS A 100 -16.55 12.61 -3.21
C HIS A 100 -15.38 12.75 -4.19
N SER A 101 -15.62 12.45 -5.47
CA SER A 101 -14.72 12.83 -6.54
C SER A 101 -14.81 14.34 -6.76
N LYS A 102 -13.67 14.99 -7.06
CA LYS A 102 -13.74 16.35 -7.59
C LYS A 102 -14.42 16.28 -8.96
N PRO A 103 -15.34 17.21 -9.28
CA PRO A 103 -15.91 17.25 -10.62
C PRO A 103 -14.78 17.45 -11.63
N THR A 104 -14.69 16.54 -12.58
CA THR A 104 -13.75 16.62 -13.70
C THR A 104 -14.09 17.83 -14.57
N ASP A 105 -13.12 18.40 -15.28
CA ASP A 105 -13.39 19.56 -16.15
C ASP A 105 -14.41 19.22 -17.26
N GLN A 106 -14.48 17.95 -17.70
CA GLN A 106 -15.55 17.44 -18.56
C GLN A 106 -16.94 17.55 -17.92
N GLU A 107 -17.09 17.20 -16.64
CA GLU A 107 -18.37 17.32 -15.93
C GLU A 107 -18.78 18.80 -15.77
N LYS A 108 -17.81 19.71 -15.55
CA LYS A 108 -18.09 21.15 -15.49
C LYS A 108 -18.56 21.72 -16.83
N ILE A 109 -17.99 21.26 -17.95
CA ILE A 109 -18.37 21.68 -19.31
C ILE A 109 -19.77 21.16 -19.67
N GLU A 110 -20.12 19.94 -19.26
CA GLU A 110 -21.44 19.35 -19.51
C GLU A 110 -22.57 20.00 -18.68
N HIS A 111 -22.29 20.41 -17.44
CA HIS A 111 -23.24 21.16 -16.60
C HIS A 111 -23.54 22.58 -17.12
N GLN A 112 -22.71 23.14 -18.01
CA GLN A 112 -22.93 24.44 -18.65
C GLN A 112 -23.57 24.32 -20.05
N ASN A 113 -23.50 23.15 -20.70
CA ASN A 113 -24.01 22.91 -22.06
C ASN A 113 -25.16 21.89 -22.08
N SER A 114 -26.01 21.88 -21.06
CA SER A 114 -27.12 20.94 -20.90
C SER A 114 -28.31 21.19 -21.84
N GLN A 115 -28.03 21.54 -23.09
CA GLN A 115 -28.95 21.46 -24.21
C GLN A 115 -28.21 20.86 -25.41
N GLY A 116 -28.15 19.53 -25.48
CA GLY A 116 -28.01 18.84 -26.77
C GLY A 116 -26.72 18.06 -27.07
N CYS A 117 -25.93 17.59 -26.10
CA CYS A 117 -24.80 16.71 -26.41
C CYS A 117 -25.13 15.22 -26.14
N HIS A 118 -25.24 14.43 -27.21
CA HIS A 118 -25.48 12.97 -27.21
C HIS A 118 -24.21 12.12 -26.99
N THR A 119 -23.13 12.68 -26.44
CA THR A 119 -21.91 11.90 -26.19
C THR A 119 -22.14 10.90 -25.04
N PRO A 120 -21.82 9.60 -25.23
CA PRO A 120 -21.90 8.62 -24.16
C PRO A 120 -21.04 9.06 -22.97
N LYS A 121 -21.64 9.08 -21.77
CA LYS A 121 -20.90 9.37 -20.53
C LYS A 121 -19.78 8.35 -20.40
N LYS A 122 -18.53 8.81 -20.36
CA LYS A 122 -17.39 7.94 -20.09
C LYS A 122 -17.53 7.43 -18.67
N ASP A 123 -17.85 6.15 -18.50
CA ASP A 123 -17.84 5.54 -17.18
C ASP A 123 -16.43 5.64 -16.62
N CYS A 124 -16.32 6.35 -15.49
CA CYS A 124 -15.10 6.46 -14.72
C CYS A 124 -15.12 5.36 -13.66
N PRO A 125 -14.52 4.17 -13.90
CA PRO A 125 -14.57 3.05 -12.97
C PRO A 125 -13.96 3.39 -11.60
N ASN A 126 -13.22 4.49 -11.47
CA ASN A 126 -12.66 5.00 -10.22
C ASN A 126 -13.46 6.18 -9.61
N ARG A 127 -14.73 6.41 -10.00
CA ARG A 127 -15.55 7.41 -9.32
C ARG A 127 -15.78 6.98 -7.87
N ARG A 128 -15.56 7.91 -6.94
CA ARG A 128 -15.82 7.70 -5.52
C ARG A 128 -17.33 7.76 -5.28
N THR A 129 -17.83 6.86 -4.44
CA THR A 129 -19.27 6.67 -4.16
C THR A 129 -19.67 7.26 -2.82
N ASN A 130 -18.82 8.08 -2.20
CA ASN A 130 -18.98 8.51 -0.81
C ASN A 130 -19.00 7.34 0.19
N CYS A 131 -18.23 6.28 -0.11
CA CYS A 131 -18.04 5.17 0.82
C CYS A 131 -17.46 5.67 2.16
N LYS A 132 -17.92 5.10 3.27
CA LYS A 132 -17.50 5.47 4.63
C LYS A 132 -16.59 4.44 5.29
N ALA A 133 -16.29 3.33 4.61
CA ALA A 133 -15.42 2.30 5.15
C ALA A 133 -14.00 2.83 5.40
N HIS A 134 -13.52 2.68 6.63
CA HIS A 134 -12.20 3.12 7.06
C HIS A 134 -11.76 2.48 8.37
N VAL A 135 -10.45 2.52 8.61
CA VAL A 135 -9.82 2.20 9.89
C VAL A 135 -9.00 3.38 10.39
N VAL A 136 -8.91 3.53 11.71
CA VAL A 136 -8.08 4.55 12.36
C VAL A 136 -7.06 3.88 13.25
N LEU A 137 -5.79 4.14 12.96
CA LEU A 137 -4.64 3.71 13.74
C LEU A 137 -4.16 4.86 14.62
N LYS A 138 -3.79 4.55 15.86
CA LYS A 138 -3.19 5.50 16.81
C LYS A 138 -2.04 4.86 17.57
N ILE A 139 -1.02 5.65 17.88
CA ILE A 139 0.04 5.22 18.79
C ILE A 139 -0.52 5.19 20.23
N ASN A 140 -0.33 4.07 20.93
CA ASN A 140 -0.64 3.96 22.35
C ASN A 140 0.53 4.48 23.23
N ASP A 141 0.32 4.49 24.54
CA ASP A 141 1.32 4.82 25.55
C ASP A 141 2.60 3.97 25.48
N ARG A 142 2.50 2.75 24.95
CA ARG A 142 3.61 1.81 24.73
C ARG A 142 4.33 2.00 23.38
N GLY A 143 3.96 3.01 22.59
CA GLY A 143 4.56 3.28 21.29
C GLY A 143 4.11 2.35 20.16
N LYS A 144 3.10 1.50 20.38
CA LYS A 144 2.55 0.59 19.36
C LYS A 144 1.39 1.22 18.61
N TRP A 145 1.22 0.81 17.36
CA TRP A 145 0.09 1.22 16.53
C TRP A 145 -1.12 0.34 16.82
N VAL A 146 -2.24 0.94 17.22
CA VAL A 146 -3.46 0.24 17.59
C VAL A 146 -4.62 0.66 16.70
N ILE A 147 -5.39 -0.30 16.21
CA ILE A 147 -6.67 -0.02 15.53
C ILE A 147 -7.68 0.45 16.57
N THR A 148 -8.13 1.69 16.45
CA THR A 148 -9.07 2.34 17.38
C THR A 148 -10.48 2.47 16.82
N VAL A 149 -10.62 2.44 15.49
CA VAL A 149 -11.90 2.50 14.79
C VAL A 149 -11.86 1.53 13.64
N VAL A 150 -12.95 0.78 13.47
CA VAL A 150 -13.25 -0.06 12.31
C VAL A 150 -14.64 0.31 11.83
N ALA A 151 -14.74 0.84 10.62
CA ALA A 151 -15.99 1.01 9.89
C ALA A 151 -15.87 0.18 8.61
N ASN A 152 -16.60 -0.94 8.56
CA ASN A 152 -16.47 -1.93 7.48
C ASN A 152 -17.67 -1.95 6.52
N GLU A 153 -18.60 -1.01 6.67
CA GLU A 153 -19.79 -0.93 5.82
C GLU A 153 -19.45 -0.21 4.50
N HIS A 154 -19.75 -0.89 3.39
CA HIS A 154 -19.57 -0.37 2.04
C HIS A 154 -20.92 -0.07 1.39
N ASN A 155 -20.95 0.99 0.58
CA ASN A 155 -22.12 1.40 -0.18
C ASN A 155 -21.98 1.12 -1.69
N HIS A 156 -21.04 0.26 -2.04
CA HIS A 156 -20.74 -0.18 -3.39
C HIS A 156 -20.44 -1.67 -3.34
N GLU A 157 -20.54 -2.31 -4.50
CA GLU A 157 -20.18 -3.71 -4.66
C GLU A 157 -18.71 -3.94 -4.31
N LEU A 158 -18.45 -5.10 -3.70
CA LEU A 158 -17.13 -5.60 -3.35
C LEU A 158 -16.84 -6.80 -4.23
N ILE A 159 -15.69 -6.78 -4.90
CA ILE A 159 -15.30 -7.83 -5.84
C ILE A 159 -14.11 -8.55 -5.24
N ALA A 160 -14.39 -9.61 -4.48
CA ALA A 160 -13.35 -10.42 -3.86
C ALA A 160 -12.47 -11.04 -4.95
N SER A 161 -11.15 -10.89 -4.80
CA SER A 161 -10.20 -11.65 -5.61
C SER A 161 -10.13 -13.06 -5.02
N LEU A 162 -10.89 -13.98 -5.63
CA LEU A 162 -10.87 -15.42 -5.33
C LEU A 162 -9.59 -16.09 -5.81
#